data_AF-A0A645EGW2-F1
#
_entry.id   AF-A0A645EGW2-F1
#
_cell.length_a   1.000
_cell.length_b   1.000
_cell.length_c   1.000
_cell.angle_alpha   90.00
_cell.angle_beta   90.00
_cell.angle_gamma   90.00
#
_symmetry.space_group_name_H-M   'P 1'
#
loop_
_entity.id
_entity.type
_entity.pdbx_description
1 polymer ?
#
loop_
_entity_poly.entity_id
_entity_poly.type
_entity_poly.pdbx_seq_one_letter_code
_entity_poly.pdbx_strand_id
1 'polypeptide(L)'
;MVGPNNTGKTTLINTLQFLYVDDLRTMDFGSYSLDQTLAYYFPNQYSYVLFECLGGRGKCVVGWRGQSKASGGDPERFCYLGEYDPADFLAADQQVREPRDVTGRLSIKQFRQIRSAQEHREMLLPPEGGDDKGLGIVSLRDNNRFRRFRESLKDLLSLSSITQEQMRDRLLTLADVRTDVAALDVRKLFGEDYDLIKRRRDALARFKKHEPQVRQLVERSAELDGVRNELVARWTDLRQRRQDYEQLHRARLAELETGVEK
;
A
#
# COMPACT_ATOMS: atom_id res chain seq x y z
N MET A 1 12.76 10.36 -11.12
CA MET A 1 12.89 10.12 -12.58
C MET A 1 11.81 9.15 -13.03
N VAL A 2 11.05 9.51 -14.05
CA VAL A 2 9.95 8.71 -14.60
C VAL A 2 10.47 7.99 -15.83
N GLY A 3 10.69 6.67 -15.72
CA GLY A 3 10.92 5.78 -16.86
C GLY A 3 9.61 5.13 -17.31
N PRO A 4 9.51 4.68 -18.57
CA PRO A 4 8.28 4.11 -19.13
C PRO A 4 7.90 2.83 -18.37
N ASN A 5 6.66 2.77 -17.89
CA ASN A 5 5.97 1.64 -17.25
C ASN A 5 6.81 0.69 -16.36
N ASN A 6 6.73 0.92 -15.04
CA ASN A 6 7.13 0.06 -13.92
C ASN A 6 8.60 -0.38 -13.79
N THR A 7 9.41 -0.43 -14.85
CA THR A 7 10.79 -0.95 -14.77
C THR A 7 11.68 -0.12 -13.85
N GLY A 8 11.65 1.21 -13.96
CA GLY A 8 12.49 2.08 -13.12
C GLY A 8 12.05 2.18 -11.66
N LYS A 9 10.75 1.98 -11.37
CA LYS A 9 10.23 2.03 -9.99
C LYS A 9 10.60 0.77 -9.23
N THR A 10 10.45 -0.40 -9.84
CA THR A 10 10.84 -1.67 -9.22
C THR A 10 12.35 -1.74 -9.01
N THR A 11 13.15 -1.29 -9.98
CA THR A 11 14.61 -1.15 -9.83
C THR A 11 14.96 -0.25 -8.65
N LEU A 12 14.34 0.94 -8.53
CA LEU A 12 14.62 1.88 -7.43
C LEU A 12 14.10 1.40 -6.07
N ILE A 13 13.02 0.63 -6.03
CA ILE A 13 12.54 0.00 -4.79
C ILE A 13 13.50 -1.11 -4.37
N ASN A 14 13.98 -1.91 -5.33
CA ASN A 14 14.92 -2.99 -5.07
C ASN A 14 16.27 -2.48 -4.57
N THR A 15 16.71 -1.28 -4.94
CA THR A 15 17.96 -0.74 -4.39
C THR A 15 17.89 -0.53 -2.87
N LEU A 16 16.70 -0.37 -2.27
CA LEU A 16 16.57 -0.29 -0.80
C LEU A 16 17.08 -1.53 -0.08
N GLN A 17 17.17 -2.69 -0.77
CA GLN A 17 17.81 -3.87 -0.21
C GLN A 17 19.29 -3.64 0.09
N PHE A 18 19.99 -2.86 -0.74
CA PHE A 18 21.38 -2.48 -0.47
C PHE A 18 21.52 -1.64 0.81
N LEU A 19 20.49 -0.88 1.19
CA LEU A 19 20.50 -0.10 2.43
C LEU A 19 20.15 -0.94 3.66
N TYR A 20 19.09 -1.74 3.61
CA TYR A 20 18.53 -2.38 4.82
C TYR A 20 18.91 -3.83 5.01
N VAL A 21 19.38 -4.52 3.97
CA VAL A 21 19.78 -5.93 4.06
C VAL A 21 21.28 -6.00 4.35
N ASP A 22 21.61 -6.59 5.50
CA ASP A 22 22.96 -6.68 6.04
C ASP A 22 23.84 -7.72 5.31
N ASP A 23 23.26 -8.73 4.69
CA ASP A 23 23.99 -9.77 3.96
C ASP A 23 23.50 -9.90 2.51
N LEU A 24 24.42 -9.80 1.54
CA LEU A 24 24.16 -9.98 0.11
C LEU A 24 23.46 -11.30 -0.20
N ARG A 25 23.82 -12.38 0.52
CA ARG A 25 23.23 -13.71 0.32
C ARG A 25 21.76 -13.78 0.71
N THR A 26 21.31 -12.83 1.51
CA THR A 26 19.92 -12.77 1.98
C THR A 26 19.06 -11.82 1.16
N MET A 27 19.65 -11.07 0.22
CA MET A 27 18.91 -10.23 -0.72
C MET A 27 18.12 -11.08 -1.70
N ASP A 28 16.99 -10.55 -2.17
CA ASP A 28 16.11 -11.23 -3.11
C ASP A 28 15.59 -10.24 -4.14
N PHE A 29 16.12 -10.34 -5.36
CA PHE A 29 15.77 -9.48 -6.49
C PHE A 29 14.73 -10.14 -7.41
N GLY A 30 13.97 -11.12 -6.90
CA GLY A 30 12.89 -11.79 -7.61
C GLY A 30 13.42 -12.70 -8.71
N SER A 31 13.18 -12.31 -9.97
CA SER A 31 13.52 -13.13 -11.14
C SER A 31 15.00 -13.10 -11.53
N TYR A 32 15.81 -12.22 -10.92
CA TYR A 32 17.23 -12.05 -11.25
C TYR A 32 18.12 -12.72 -10.22
N SER A 33 19.18 -13.39 -10.67
CA SER A 33 20.20 -13.90 -9.75
C SER A 33 20.97 -12.73 -9.10
N LEU A 34 21.63 -13.02 -7.98
CA LEU A 34 22.50 -12.04 -7.31
C LEU A 34 23.57 -11.53 -8.29
N ASP A 35 24.24 -12.41 -9.02
CA ASP A 35 25.29 -12.04 -9.98
C ASP A 35 24.77 -11.12 -11.11
N GLN A 36 23.59 -11.43 -11.66
CA GLN A 36 22.96 -10.58 -12.68
C GLN A 36 22.61 -9.20 -12.12
N THR A 37 22.12 -9.16 -10.89
CA THR A 37 21.78 -7.91 -10.20
C THR A 37 23.03 -7.07 -9.94
N LEU A 38 24.08 -7.69 -9.42
CA LEU A 38 25.35 -7.00 -9.16
C LEU A 38 25.98 -6.50 -10.45
N ALA A 39 25.97 -7.29 -11.52
CA ALA A 39 26.46 -6.86 -12.83
C ALA A 39 25.65 -5.69 -13.41
N TYR A 40 24.35 -5.63 -13.14
CA TYR A 40 23.47 -4.55 -13.57
C TYR A 40 23.73 -3.24 -12.83
N TYR A 41 23.81 -3.27 -11.49
CA TYR A 41 24.02 -2.06 -10.68
C TYR A 41 25.48 -1.62 -10.59
N PHE A 42 26.42 -2.56 -10.69
CA PHE A 42 27.84 -2.33 -10.49
C PHE A 42 28.70 -2.89 -11.64
N PRO A 43 28.51 -2.40 -12.89
CA PRO A 43 29.27 -2.89 -14.04
C PRO A 43 30.79 -2.62 -13.95
N ASN A 44 31.20 -1.62 -13.15
CA ASN A 44 32.61 -1.26 -12.96
C ASN A 44 32.85 -0.53 -11.62
N GLN A 45 34.11 -0.20 -11.33
CA GLN A 45 34.53 0.51 -10.10
C GLN A 45 34.01 1.94 -9.94
N TYR A 46 33.47 2.53 -11.00
CA TYR A 46 32.89 3.87 -11.02
C TYR A 46 31.38 3.87 -10.81
N SER A 47 30.79 2.70 -10.57
CA SER A 47 29.36 2.54 -10.34
C SER A 47 29.06 2.66 -8.86
N TYR A 48 28.14 3.56 -8.51
CA TYR A 48 27.77 3.85 -7.13
C TYR A 48 26.25 3.76 -6.94
N VAL A 49 25.84 3.26 -5.78
CA VAL A 49 24.48 3.40 -5.26
C VAL A 49 24.61 4.11 -3.92
N LEU A 50 24.00 5.29 -3.80
CA LEU A 50 24.13 6.17 -2.64
C LEU A 50 22.75 6.46 -2.04
N PHE A 51 22.66 6.43 -0.72
CA PHE A 51 21.48 6.75 0.06
C PHE A 51 21.83 7.90 1.00
N GLU A 52 21.26 9.08 0.76
CA GLU A 52 21.25 10.14 1.76
C GLU A 52 20.17 9.85 2.79
N CYS A 53 20.58 9.73 4.05
CA CYS A 53 19.72 9.38 5.17
C CYS A 53 19.83 10.43 6.27
N LEU A 54 18.73 10.63 7.00
CA LEU A 54 18.75 11.41 8.24
C LEU A 54 18.93 10.43 9.41
N GLY A 55 20.12 10.42 10.00
CA GLY A 55 20.43 9.62 11.18
C GLY A 55 20.29 10.40 12.48
N GLY A 56 20.48 9.73 13.61
CA GLY A 56 20.49 10.35 14.95
C GLY A 56 21.60 11.38 15.16
N ARG A 57 22.60 11.42 14.26
CA ARG A 57 23.74 12.34 14.28
C ARG A 57 23.65 13.46 13.23
N GLY A 58 22.52 13.56 12.54
CA GLY A 58 22.33 14.43 11.39
C GLY A 58 22.35 13.66 10.07
N LYS A 59 22.53 14.39 8.97
CA LYS A 59 22.57 13.77 7.64
C LYS A 59 23.82 12.90 7.49
N CYS A 60 23.64 11.76 6.85
CA CYS A 60 24.72 10.84 6.52
C CYS A 60 24.42 10.16 5.19
N VAL A 61 25.45 9.65 4.54
CA VAL A 61 25.30 8.90 3.29
C VAL A 61 25.82 7.49 3.48
N VAL A 62 25.00 6.52 3.08
CA VAL A 62 25.37 5.10 2.98
C VAL A 62 25.54 4.77 1.51
N GLY A 63 26.65 4.13 1.17
CA GLY A 63 27.04 3.90 -0.21
C GLY A 63 27.51 2.49 -0.48
N TRP A 64 27.27 2.07 -1.72
CA TRP A 64 27.86 0.89 -2.34
C TRP A 64 28.65 1.30 -3.56
N ARG A 65 29.82 0.69 -3.76
CA ARG A 65 30.69 0.92 -4.92
C ARG A 65 31.03 -0.40 -5.59
N GLY A 66 30.95 -0.43 -6.91
CA GLY A 66 31.48 -1.55 -7.68
C GLY A 66 32.98 -1.75 -7.47
N GLN A 67 33.46 -2.97 -7.75
CA GLN A 67 34.90 -3.24 -7.82
C GLN A 67 35.37 -3.36 -9.27
N SER A 68 36.68 -3.28 -9.46
CA SER A 68 37.27 -3.55 -10.77
C SER A 68 37.19 -5.06 -11.07
N LYS A 69 37.05 -5.40 -12.36
CA LYS A 69 37.05 -6.81 -12.81
C LYS A 69 38.34 -7.56 -12.42
N ALA A 70 39.45 -6.85 -12.24
CA ALA A 70 40.72 -7.42 -11.80
C ALA A 70 40.73 -7.79 -10.30
N SER A 71 39.95 -7.07 -9.48
CA SER A 71 39.82 -7.37 -8.05
C SER A 71 38.82 -8.51 -7.78
N GLY A 72 37.94 -8.81 -8.75
CA GLY A 72 37.03 -9.97 -8.75
C GLY A 72 36.06 -10.04 -7.57
N GLY A 73 35.96 -8.98 -6.76
CA GLY A 73 35.26 -8.99 -5.49
C GLY A 73 33.86 -8.41 -5.57
N ASP A 74 33.05 -8.76 -4.56
CA ASP A 74 31.74 -8.17 -4.32
C ASP A 74 31.84 -6.64 -4.14
N PRO A 75 30.80 -5.87 -4.50
CA PRO A 75 30.84 -4.42 -4.32
C PRO A 75 31.08 -4.02 -2.86
N GLU A 76 31.85 -2.95 -2.67
CA GLU A 76 32.23 -2.47 -1.34
C GLU A 76 31.17 -1.56 -0.74
N ARG A 77 30.95 -1.69 0.57
CA ARG A 77 30.04 -0.86 1.34
C ARG A 77 30.81 0.17 2.13
N PHE A 78 30.22 1.35 2.25
CA PHE A 78 30.77 2.43 3.06
C PHE A 78 29.68 3.37 3.58
N CYS A 79 30.04 4.20 4.55
CA CYS A 79 29.22 5.32 4.98
C CYS A 79 30.11 6.54 5.31
N TYR A 80 29.51 7.73 5.31
CA TYR A 80 30.14 8.96 5.78
C TYR A 80 29.08 9.91 6.37
N LEU A 81 29.52 10.85 7.21
CA LEU A 81 28.65 11.88 7.79
C LEU A 81 28.59 13.13 6.91
N GLY A 82 27.43 13.78 6.88
CA GLY A 82 27.15 14.95 6.06
C GLY A 82 26.22 14.65 4.89
N GLU A 83 25.99 15.69 4.09
CA GLU A 83 25.11 15.64 2.93
C GLU A 83 25.82 15.08 1.71
N TYR A 84 25.03 14.54 0.78
CA TYR A 84 25.53 14.13 -0.52
C TYR A 84 25.98 15.37 -1.31
N ASP A 85 27.25 15.38 -1.70
CA ASP A 85 27.81 16.40 -2.60
C ASP A 85 28.29 15.73 -3.89
N PRO A 86 27.70 16.08 -5.06
CA PRO A 86 28.16 15.58 -6.35
C PRO A 86 29.65 15.84 -6.61
N ALA A 87 30.22 16.92 -6.09
CA ALA A 87 31.62 17.28 -6.28
C ALA A 87 32.61 16.29 -5.64
N ASP A 88 32.16 15.52 -4.65
CA ASP A 88 32.96 14.47 -4.01
C ASP A 88 33.16 13.26 -4.93
N PHE A 89 32.19 13.00 -5.81
CA PHE A 89 32.17 11.83 -6.70
C PHE A 89 32.51 12.17 -8.15
N LEU A 90 32.21 13.39 -8.59
CA LEU A 90 32.39 13.84 -9.96
C LEU A 90 33.56 14.83 -10.08
N ALA A 91 34.34 14.66 -11.14
CA ALA A 91 35.36 15.59 -11.58
C ALA A 91 34.71 16.77 -12.33
N ALA A 92 35.51 17.80 -12.64
CA ALA A 92 35.02 19.04 -13.26
C ALA A 92 34.44 18.80 -14.68
N ASP A 93 34.83 17.71 -15.31
CA ASP A 93 34.37 17.21 -16.61
C ASP A 93 33.14 16.27 -16.50
N GLN A 94 32.52 16.17 -15.32
CA GLN A 94 31.43 15.24 -15.00
C GLN A 94 31.82 13.75 -15.07
N GLN A 95 33.11 13.42 -15.19
CA GLN A 95 33.56 12.04 -15.07
C GLN A 95 33.57 11.61 -13.60
N VAL A 96 33.28 10.33 -13.36
CA VAL A 96 33.38 9.78 -12.00
C VAL A 96 34.85 9.72 -11.60
N ARG A 97 35.16 10.23 -10.42
CA ARG A 97 36.53 10.25 -9.87
C ARG A 97 37.03 8.85 -9.56
N GLU A 98 38.35 8.72 -9.52
CA GLU A 98 38.99 7.48 -9.07
C GLU A 98 38.57 7.14 -7.64
N PRO A 99 38.31 5.87 -7.31
CA PRO A 99 37.84 5.47 -5.98
C PRO A 99 38.76 5.93 -4.83
N ARG A 100 40.07 6.01 -5.08
CA ARG A 100 41.06 6.52 -4.11
C ARG A 100 40.86 8.00 -3.81
N ASP A 101 40.56 8.81 -4.82
CA ASP A 101 40.32 10.25 -4.67
C ASP A 101 38.99 10.50 -3.95
N VAL A 102 37.94 9.75 -4.29
CA VAL A 102 36.65 9.79 -3.60
C VAL A 102 36.85 9.46 -2.12
N THR A 103 37.58 8.38 -1.82
CA THR A 103 37.86 7.98 -0.43
C THR A 103 38.64 9.07 0.31
N GLY A 104 39.67 9.65 -0.33
CA GLY A 104 40.47 10.74 0.25
C GLY A 104 39.64 11.97 0.63
N ARG A 105 38.67 12.36 -0.21
CA ARG A 105 37.74 13.46 0.10
C ARG A 105 36.77 13.11 1.22
N LEU A 106 36.18 11.92 1.16
CA LEU A 106 35.22 11.46 2.16
C LEU A 106 35.88 11.20 3.52
N SER A 107 37.20 10.98 3.60
CA SER A 107 37.93 10.85 4.88
C SER A 107 37.68 12.02 5.83
N ILE A 108 37.53 13.24 5.30
CA ILE A 108 37.22 14.45 6.10
C ILE A 108 35.80 14.36 6.68
N LYS A 109 34.91 13.63 6.02
CA LYS A 109 33.52 13.36 6.40
C LYS A 109 33.35 12.08 7.24
N GLN A 110 34.40 11.66 7.95
CA GLN A 110 34.42 10.43 8.76
C GLN A 110 34.03 9.17 7.96
N PHE A 111 34.55 9.05 6.75
CA PHE A 111 34.37 7.86 5.92
C PHE A 111 34.73 6.58 6.65
N ARG A 112 33.85 5.59 6.55
CA ARG A 112 34.05 4.25 7.09
C ARG A 112 33.66 3.20 6.07
N GLN A 113 34.56 2.25 5.83
CA GLN A 113 34.28 1.04 5.06
C GLN A 113 33.60 0.00 5.95
N ILE A 114 32.57 -0.66 5.42
CA ILE A 114 31.79 -1.66 6.14
C ILE A 114 32.10 -3.02 5.52
N ARG A 115 32.71 -3.91 6.31
CA ARG A 115 33.24 -5.18 5.80
C ARG A 115 32.40 -6.38 6.17
N SER A 116 31.60 -6.28 7.23
CA SER A 116 30.78 -7.38 7.73
C SER A 116 29.29 -7.01 7.80
N ALA A 117 28.44 -8.04 7.75
CA ALA A 117 27.00 -7.88 7.98
C ALA A 117 26.71 -7.33 9.39
N GLN A 118 27.52 -7.70 10.38
CA GLN A 118 27.41 -7.18 11.73
C GLN A 118 27.71 -5.67 11.78
N GLU A 119 28.79 -5.21 11.16
CA GLU A 119 29.11 -3.78 11.07
C GLU A 119 28.03 -2.99 10.33
N HIS A 120 27.41 -3.59 9.29
CA HIS A 120 26.30 -2.97 8.59
C HIS A 120 25.10 -2.78 9.53
N ARG A 121 24.76 -3.81 10.31
CA ARG A 121 23.67 -3.74 11.29
C ARG A 121 23.95 -2.69 12.37
N GLU A 122 25.13 -2.71 12.95
CA GLU A 122 25.55 -1.74 13.98
C GLU A 122 25.51 -0.30 13.45
N MET A 123 25.87 -0.10 12.18
CA MET A 123 25.80 1.20 11.52
C MET A 123 24.36 1.71 11.38
N LEU A 124 23.39 0.84 11.09
CA LEU A 124 21.99 1.24 10.93
C LEU A 124 21.30 1.57 12.26
N LEU A 125 21.70 0.91 13.34
CA LEU A 125 21.11 1.06 14.67
C LEU A 125 21.63 2.33 15.38
N PRO A 126 20.90 2.86 16.38
CA PRO A 126 21.41 3.93 17.23
C PRO A 126 22.60 3.43 18.03
N PRO A 127 23.57 4.31 18.36
CA PRO A 127 24.73 3.93 19.15
C PRO A 127 24.30 3.52 20.57
N GLU A 128 24.52 2.25 20.93
CA GLU A 128 24.35 1.76 22.29
C GLU A 128 25.62 2.07 23.10
N GLY A 129 25.49 2.82 24.21
CA GLY A 129 26.58 2.98 25.18
C GLY A 129 27.74 3.91 24.79
N GLY A 130 27.53 4.88 23.89
CA GLY A 130 28.54 5.89 23.55
C GLY A 130 29.58 5.45 22.51
N ASP A 131 29.46 4.24 21.94
CA ASP A 131 30.29 3.83 20.80
C ASP A 131 29.89 4.62 19.55
N ASP A 132 30.88 5.16 18.82
CA ASP A 132 30.67 6.15 17.76
C ASP A 132 30.18 5.54 16.43
N LYS A 133 29.59 4.35 16.50
CA LYS A 133 29.47 3.48 15.33
C LYS A 133 28.11 3.49 14.65
N GLY A 134 27.06 3.75 15.41
CA GLY A 134 25.68 3.79 14.92
C GLY A 134 25.30 5.15 14.34
N LEU A 135 24.76 5.15 13.12
CA LEU A 135 24.15 6.32 12.49
C LEU A 135 22.70 6.53 12.98
N GLY A 136 22.05 5.51 13.55
CA GLY A 136 20.68 5.60 14.01
C GLY A 136 19.68 5.86 12.89
N ILE A 137 19.93 5.30 11.70
CA ILE A 137 19.02 5.37 10.54
C ILE A 137 17.72 4.61 10.86
N VAL A 138 17.82 3.52 11.60
CA VAL A 138 16.69 2.70 12.04
C VAL A 138 16.52 2.87 13.54
N SER A 139 15.35 3.36 13.99
CA SER A 139 15.06 3.66 15.40
C SER A 139 14.80 2.42 16.28
N LEU A 140 15.44 1.29 15.99
CA LEU A 140 15.31 0.07 16.78
C LEU A 140 16.37 0.04 17.87
N ARG A 141 15.96 -0.20 19.13
CA ARG A 141 16.87 -0.29 20.28
C ARG A 141 17.42 -1.70 20.54
N ASP A 142 17.22 -2.65 19.62
CA ASP A 142 17.54 -4.06 19.86
C ASP A 142 17.92 -4.79 18.56
N ASN A 143 19.10 -5.42 18.60
CA ASN A 143 19.66 -6.24 17.53
C ASN A 143 18.75 -7.42 17.11
N ASN A 144 18.01 -8.04 18.04
CA ASN A 144 17.09 -9.13 17.70
C ASN A 144 15.88 -8.65 16.89
N ARG A 145 15.47 -7.39 17.05
CA ARG A 145 14.36 -6.79 16.30
C ARG A 145 14.76 -6.43 14.89
N PHE A 146 16.04 -6.11 14.65
CA PHE A 146 16.55 -5.85 13.31
C PHE A 146 16.29 -7.02 12.35
N ARG A 147 16.43 -8.26 12.82
CA ARG A 147 16.13 -9.44 12.00
C ARG A 147 14.67 -9.46 11.52
N ARG A 148 13.72 -9.22 12.43
CA ARG A 148 12.28 -9.15 12.11
C ARG A 148 11.98 -7.98 11.18
N PHE A 149 12.66 -6.86 11.40
CA PHE A 149 12.56 -5.69 10.54
C PHE A 149 12.99 -6.01 9.11
N ARG A 150 14.17 -6.62 8.96
CA ARG A 150 14.72 -7.03 7.68
C ARG A 150 13.81 -8.04 6.97
N GLU A 151 13.30 -9.05 7.68
CA GLU A 151 12.38 -10.04 7.10
C GLU A 151 11.08 -9.37 6.64
N SER A 152 10.49 -8.49 7.44
CA SER A 152 9.27 -7.76 7.07
C SER A 152 9.48 -6.81 5.88
N LEU A 153 10.64 -6.15 5.82
CA LEU A 153 11.02 -5.28 4.72
C LEU A 153 11.32 -6.09 3.45
N LYS A 154 11.97 -7.24 3.58
CA LYS A 154 12.18 -8.17 2.47
C LYS A 154 10.85 -8.65 1.90
N ASP A 155 9.91 -9.06 2.77
CA ASP A 155 8.57 -9.45 2.35
C ASP A 155 7.82 -8.29 1.68
N LEU A 156 7.97 -7.06 2.18
CA LEU A 156 7.41 -5.86 1.54
C LEU A 156 7.99 -5.60 0.15
N LEU A 157 9.29 -5.82 -0.03
CA LEU A 157 10.00 -5.57 -1.29
C LEU A 157 9.80 -6.71 -2.30
N SER A 158 9.63 -7.96 -1.83
CA SER A 158 9.44 -9.14 -2.67
C SER A 158 7.98 -9.38 -3.04
N LEU A 159 7.01 -8.85 -2.28
CA LEU A 159 5.59 -8.98 -2.59
C LEU A 159 5.16 -7.96 -3.64
N SER A 160 5.16 -8.42 -4.88
CA SER A 160 4.61 -7.78 -6.10
C SER A 160 3.11 -7.40 -6.05
N SER A 161 2.46 -7.42 -4.88
CA SER A 161 1.00 -7.25 -4.74
C SER A 161 0.54 -6.58 -3.43
N ILE A 162 1.40 -5.84 -2.74
CA ILE A 162 0.98 -5.07 -1.56
C ILE A 162 0.46 -3.69 -1.99
N THR A 163 -0.75 -3.36 -1.56
CA THR A 163 -1.36 -2.04 -1.75
C THR A 163 -0.63 -1.00 -0.91
N GLN A 164 -0.60 0.26 -1.36
CA GLN A 164 0.11 1.36 -0.70
C GLN A 164 -0.23 1.51 0.80
N GLU A 165 -1.46 1.18 1.20
CA GLU A 165 -1.91 1.18 2.60
C GLU A 165 -1.20 0.12 3.44
N GLN A 166 -1.09 -1.12 2.94
CA GLN A 166 -0.41 -2.22 3.62
C GLN A 166 1.11 -1.99 3.73
N MET A 167 1.71 -1.32 2.74
CA MET A 167 3.10 -0.90 2.79
C MET A 167 3.32 0.14 3.90
N ARG A 168 2.45 1.15 3.98
CA ARG A 168 2.50 2.19 5.00
C ARG A 168 2.33 1.61 6.40
N ASP A 169 1.34 0.74 6.60
CA ASP A 169 1.05 0.17 7.92
C ASP A 169 2.16 -0.74 8.41
N ARG A 170 2.79 -1.52 7.53
CA ARG A 170 3.99 -2.30 7.90
C ARG A 170 5.18 -1.40 8.20
N LEU A 171 5.46 -0.38 7.40
CA LEU A 171 6.53 0.59 7.68
C LEU A 171 6.32 1.34 8.99
N LEU A 172 5.08 1.72 9.33
CA LEU A 172 4.73 2.37 10.60
C LEU A 172 4.89 1.42 11.79
N THR A 173 4.48 0.15 11.64
CA THR A 173 4.69 -0.91 12.65
C THR A 173 6.18 -1.17 12.88
N LEU A 174 7.00 -1.01 11.83
CA LEU A 174 8.44 -1.22 11.85
C LEU A 174 9.25 -0.06 12.46
N ALA A 175 8.73 1.17 12.36
CA ALA A 175 9.40 2.37 12.86
C ALA A 175 9.17 2.64 14.36
N ASP A 176 8.46 1.76 15.07
CA ASP A 176 7.94 1.99 16.43
C ASP A 176 7.22 3.34 16.56
N VAL A 177 6.69 3.86 15.44
CA VAL A 177 5.71 4.93 15.46
C VAL A 177 4.48 4.28 16.02
N ARG A 178 4.34 4.40 17.34
CA ARG A 178 3.13 4.22 18.14
C ARG A 178 1.88 4.23 17.26
N THR A 179 1.48 3.07 16.74
CA THR A 179 0.24 2.93 15.97
C THR A 179 -0.97 3.04 16.90
N ASP A 180 -0.75 3.09 18.22
CA ASP A 180 -1.72 3.46 19.25
C ASP A 180 -1.96 4.98 19.36
N VAL A 181 -1.13 5.80 18.71
CA VAL A 181 -1.40 7.22 18.52
C VAL A 181 -1.56 7.47 17.04
N ALA A 182 -2.81 7.55 16.58
CA ALA A 182 -3.10 7.97 15.22
C ALA A 182 -2.40 9.30 14.94
N ALA A 183 -1.40 9.31 14.05
CA ALA A 183 -0.70 10.52 13.59
C ALA A 183 -1.67 11.57 13.00
N LEU A 184 -2.88 11.11 12.64
CA LEU A 184 -4.06 11.92 12.45
C LEU A 184 -5.23 11.22 13.15
N ASP A 185 -5.62 11.68 14.32
CA ASP A 185 -6.87 11.21 14.94
C ASP A 185 -8.04 11.82 14.16
N VAL A 186 -8.41 11.16 13.06
CA VAL A 186 -9.52 11.54 12.15
C VAL A 186 -10.82 11.68 12.95
N ARG A 187 -10.93 10.98 14.08
CA ARG A 187 -12.08 11.07 15.01
C ARG A 187 -12.06 12.38 15.82
N LYS A 188 -10.90 12.91 16.17
CA LYS A 188 -10.74 14.27 16.72
C LYS A 188 -10.93 15.37 15.67
N LEU A 189 -10.56 15.12 14.42
CA LEU A 189 -10.67 16.11 13.32
C LEU A 189 -12.07 16.21 12.70
N PHE A 190 -12.81 15.10 12.62
CA PHE A 190 -14.12 15.02 11.96
C PHE A 190 -15.27 14.64 12.91
N GLY A 191 -15.01 14.39 14.20
CA GLY A 191 -16.04 14.22 15.23
C GLY A 191 -17.11 13.19 14.87
N GLU A 192 -18.39 13.60 14.96
CA GLU A 192 -19.57 12.76 14.73
C GLU A 192 -19.74 12.30 13.27
N ASP A 193 -19.18 13.04 12.30
CA ASP A 193 -19.32 12.71 10.88
C ASP A 193 -18.58 11.42 10.52
N TYR A 194 -17.46 11.13 11.20
CA TYR A 194 -16.73 9.88 11.02
C TYR A 194 -17.58 8.67 11.43
N ASP A 195 -18.23 8.74 12.60
CA ASP A 195 -19.08 7.67 13.09
C ASP A 195 -20.34 7.50 12.21
N LEU A 196 -20.87 8.59 11.65
CA LEU A 196 -21.95 8.54 10.66
C LEU A 196 -21.51 7.83 9.37
N ILE A 197 -20.36 8.20 8.81
CA ILE A 197 -19.83 7.61 7.57
C ILE A 197 -19.51 6.13 7.78
N LYS A 198 -18.94 5.76 8.93
CA LYS A 198 -18.67 4.37 9.29
C LYS A 198 -19.96 3.56 9.40
N ARG A 199 -20.98 4.06 10.11
CA ARG A 199 -22.30 3.42 10.19
C ARG A 199 -22.94 3.24 8.81
N ARG A 200 -22.85 4.25 7.94
CA ARG A 200 -23.37 4.18 6.57
C ARG A 200 -22.61 3.14 5.73
N ARG A 201 -21.29 3.07 5.84
CA ARG A 201 -20.47 2.08 5.16
C ARG A 201 -20.81 0.66 5.61
N ASP A 202 -20.95 0.45 6.91
CA ASP A 202 -21.29 -0.85 7.49
C ASP A 202 -22.72 -1.27 7.12
N ALA A 203 -23.67 -0.34 7.13
CA ALA A 203 -25.03 -0.56 6.66
C ALA A 203 -25.06 -0.92 5.16
N LEU A 204 -24.28 -0.23 4.33
CA LEU A 204 -24.17 -0.52 2.90
C LEU A 204 -23.53 -1.89 2.66
N ALA A 205 -22.50 -2.26 3.42
CA ALA A 205 -21.87 -3.57 3.34
C ALA A 205 -22.84 -4.69 3.74
N ARG A 206 -23.61 -4.49 4.81
CA ARG A 206 -24.69 -5.41 5.22
C ARG A 206 -25.77 -5.51 4.15
N PHE A 207 -26.17 -4.40 3.55
CA PHE A 207 -27.16 -4.39 2.48
C PHE A 207 -26.67 -5.16 1.25
N LYS A 208 -25.44 -4.90 0.78
CA LYS A 208 -24.82 -5.65 -0.32
C LYS A 208 -24.71 -7.14 -0.03
N LYS A 209 -24.38 -7.53 1.21
CA LYS A 209 -24.32 -8.94 1.60
C LYS A 209 -25.66 -9.66 1.48
N HIS A 210 -26.76 -8.97 1.74
CA HIS A 210 -28.12 -9.53 1.68
C HIS A 210 -28.88 -9.09 0.42
N GLU A 211 -28.20 -8.46 -0.55
CA GLU A 211 -28.75 -8.06 -1.84
C GLU A 211 -29.57 -9.16 -2.54
N PRO A 212 -29.11 -10.44 -2.62
CA PRO A 212 -29.90 -11.47 -3.27
C PRO A 212 -31.23 -11.76 -2.55
N GLN A 213 -31.28 -11.63 -1.23
CA GLN A 213 -32.52 -11.83 -0.45
C GLN A 213 -33.47 -10.63 -0.59
N VAL A 214 -32.92 -9.42 -0.59
CA VAL A 214 -33.71 -8.19 -0.83
C VAL A 214 -34.31 -8.21 -2.23
N ARG A 215 -33.56 -8.66 -3.24
CA ARG A 215 -34.05 -8.79 -4.61
C ARG A 215 -35.20 -9.79 -4.71
N GLN A 216 -35.07 -10.96 -4.12
CA GLN A 216 -36.16 -11.95 -4.06
C GLN A 216 -37.41 -11.42 -3.35
N LEU A 217 -37.24 -10.62 -2.28
CA LEU A 217 -38.37 -10.01 -1.57
C LEU A 217 -39.10 -8.98 -2.45
N VAL A 218 -38.35 -8.14 -3.18
CA VAL A 218 -38.91 -7.14 -4.09
C VAL A 218 -39.64 -7.82 -5.25
N GLU A 219 -39.07 -8.86 -5.84
CA GLU A 219 -39.70 -9.65 -6.90
C GLU A 219 -41.04 -10.26 -6.42
N ARG A 220 -41.05 -10.92 -5.25
CA ARG A 220 -42.29 -11.48 -4.68
C ARG A 220 -43.32 -10.41 -4.32
N SER A 221 -42.88 -9.22 -3.87
CA SER A 221 -43.79 -8.12 -3.60
C SER A 221 -44.45 -7.61 -4.88
N ALA A 222 -43.69 -7.51 -5.97
CA ALA A 222 -44.21 -7.11 -7.27
C ALA A 222 -45.21 -8.14 -7.82
N GLU A 223 -44.93 -9.44 -7.65
CA GLU A 223 -45.88 -10.52 -8.00
C GLU A 223 -47.19 -10.39 -7.21
N LEU A 224 -47.11 -10.16 -5.89
CA LEU A 224 -48.29 -9.97 -5.04
C LEU A 224 -49.13 -8.76 -5.45
N ASP A 225 -48.48 -7.64 -5.79
CA ASP A 225 -49.16 -6.44 -6.25
C ASP A 225 -49.83 -6.67 -7.61
N GLY A 226 -49.21 -7.45 -8.51
CA GLY A 226 -49.82 -7.92 -9.75
C GLY A 226 -51.12 -8.70 -9.51
N VAL A 227 -51.08 -9.72 -8.65
CA VAL A 227 -52.26 -10.54 -8.31
C VAL A 227 -53.35 -9.71 -7.63
N ARG A 228 -52.98 -8.76 -6.76
CA ARG A 228 -53.94 -7.84 -6.13
C ARG A 228 -54.62 -6.95 -7.17
N ASN A 229 -53.88 -6.41 -8.13
CA ASN A 229 -54.43 -5.60 -9.20
C ASN A 229 -55.40 -6.41 -10.07
N GLU A 230 -55.07 -7.66 -10.40
CA GLU A 230 -55.98 -8.55 -11.12
C GLU A 230 -57.26 -8.84 -10.32
N LEU A 231 -57.15 -9.08 -9.02
CA LEU A 231 -58.29 -9.34 -8.16
C LEU A 231 -59.22 -8.13 -8.07
N VAL A 232 -58.66 -6.93 -7.92
CA VAL A 232 -59.42 -5.67 -7.94
C VAL A 232 -60.10 -5.46 -9.29
N ALA A 233 -59.41 -5.70 -10.40
CA ALA A 233 -59.99 -5.58 -11.74
C ALA A 233 -61.16 -6.55 -11.95
N ARG A 234 -60.98 -7.82 -11.59
CA ARG A 234 -62.04 -8.85 -11.69
C ARG A 234 -63.23 -8.54 -10.79
N TRP A 235 -62.99 -8.07 -9.56
CA TRP A 235 -64.04 -7.66 -8.65
C TRP A 235 -64.84 -6.48 -9.22
N THR A 236 -64.16 -5.51 -9.84
CA THR A 236 -64.80 -4.35 -10.46
C THR A 236 -65.66 -4.75 -11.66
N ASP A 237 -65.16 -5.63 -12.54
CA ASP A 237 -65.94 -6.18 -13.68
C ASP A 237 -67.17 -6.97 -13.20
N LEU A 238 -67.01 -7.88 -12.25
CA LEU A 238 -68.13 -8.65 -11.70
C LEU A 238 -69.18 -7.76 -11.03
N ARG A 239 -68.74 -6.73 -10.30
CA ARG A 239 -69.63 -5.77 -9.67
C ARG A 239 -70.43 -4.98 -10.70
N GLN A 240 -69.80 -4.55 -11.79
CA GLN A 240 -70.47 -3.84 -12.87
C GLN A 240 -71.53 -4.73 -13.53
N ARG A 241 -71.17 -5.96 -13.92
CA ARG A 241 -72.11 -6.92 -14.53
C ARG A 241 -73.29 -7.24 -13.62
N ARG A 242 -73.05 -7.35 -12.31
CA ARG A 242 -74.11 -7.57 -11.33
C ARG A 242 -75.05 -6.36 -11.27
N GLN A 243 -74.53 -5.14 -11.27
CA GLN A 243 -75.35 -3.93 -11.27
C GLN A 243 -76.18 -3.82 -12.55
N ASP A 244 -75.58 -4.11 -13.71
CA ASP A 244 -76.29 -4.11 -15.00
C ASP A 244 -77.42 -5.16 -15.01
N TYR A 245 -77.15 -6.36 -14.47
CA TYR A 245 -78.17 -7.40 -14.32
C TYR A 245 -79.30 -6.99 -13.37
N GLU A 246 -78.98 -6.43 -12.20
CA GLU A 246 -79.97 -5.96 -11.23
C GLU A 246 -80.84 -4.82 -11.83
N GLN A 247 -80.24 -3.92 -12.61
CA GLN A 247 -80.97 -2.86 -13.32
C GLN A 247 -81.90 -3.42 -14.40
N LEU A 248 -81.40 -4.33 -15.25
CA LEU A 248 -82.20 -4.98 -16.29
C LEU A 248 -83.36 -5.79 -15.69
N HIS A 249 -83.09 -6.49 -14.58
CA HIS A 249 -84.11 -7.27 -13.88
C HIS A 249 -85.18 -6.38 -13.26
N ARG A 250 -84.79 -5.26 -12.62
CA ARG A 250 -85.74 -4.25 -12.11
C ARG A 250 -86.56 -3.61 -13.23
N ALA A 251 -85.95 -3.29 -14.36
CA ALA A 251 -86.66 -2.76 -15.53
C ALA A 251 -87.71 -3.76 -16.07
N ARG A 252 -87.35 -5.04 -16.19
CA ARG A 252 -88.30 -6.11 -16.58
C ARG A 252 -89.43 -6.30 -15.58
N LEU A 253 -89.15 -6.22 -14.28
CA LEU A 253 -90.19 -6.29 -13.25
C LEU A 253 -91.16 -5.11 -13.35
N ALA A 254 -90.65 -3.89 -13.57
CA ALA A 254 -91.47 -2.70 -13.76
C ALA A 254 -92.31 -2.75 -15.07
N GLU A 255 -91.78 -3.32 -16.15
CA GLU A 255 -92.53 -3.58 -17.39
C GLU A 255 -93.65 -4.61 -17.20
N LEU A 256 -93.41 -5.64 -16.38
CA LEU A 256 -94.43 -6.62 -16.03
C LEU A 256 -95.52 -6.03 -15.13
N GLU A 257 -95.16 -5.17 -14.17
CA GLU A 257 -96.12 -4.49 -13.29
C GLU A 257 -96.99 -3.49 -14.05
N THR A 258 -96.40 -2.72 -14.97
CA THR A 258 -97.15 -1.77 -15.83
C THR A 258 -97.96 -2.44 -16.95
N GLY A 259 -97.58 -3.66 -17.37
CA GLY A 259 -98.34 -4.47 -18.33
C GLY A 259 -99.56 -5.18 -17.73
N VAL A 260 -99.67 -5.27 -16.40
CA VAL A 260 -100.81 -5.87 -15.68
C VAL A 260 -101.92 -4.85 -15.39
N GLU A 261 -101.65 -3.54 -15.53
CA GLU A 261 -102.61 -2.44 -15.31
C GLU A 261 -103.31 -1.91 -16.60
N LYS A 262 -103.15 -2.57 -17.75
CA LYS A 262 -103.90 -2.27 -18.99
C LYS A 262 -104.83 -3.42 -19.36
#